data_AF-W1Y9X0-F1
#
_entry.id   AF-W1Y9X0-F1
#
_cell.length_a   1.000
_cell.length_b   1.000
_cell.length_c   1.000
_cell.angle_alpha   90.00
_cell.angle_beta   90.00
_cell.angle_gamma   90.00
#
_symmetry.space_group_name_H-M   'P 1'
#
loop_
_entity.id
_entity.type
_entity.pdbx_description
1 polymer ?
#
loop_
_entity_poly.entity_id
_entity_poly.type
_entity_poly.pdbx_seq_one_letter_code
_entity_poly.pdbx_strand_id
1 'polypeptide(L)'
;YRGEDSIARHWLKAPWNMDGWRLDVVHMLGEAGGARNNMQHVAGITEAAKETQPEAYIVGEHFGDARQWLQADVEDAAMNYRGFTFPLWGFLANTDISYDPQQIDAQTCMAW
;
A
#
# COMPACT_ATOMS: atom_id res chain seq x y z
N TYR A 1 11.43 1.07 13.74
CA TYR A 1 11.69 1.97 12.58
C TYR A 1 12.39 3.28 12.95
N ARG A 2 12.28 3.81 14.19
CA ARG A 2 12.88 5.12 14.57
C ARG A 2 14.40 5.16 14.79
N GLY A 3 15.10 4.04 14.82
CA GLY A 3 16.57 4.02 14.94
C GLY A 3 17.26 4.52 13.67
N GLU A 4 18.45 5.10 13.79
CA GLU A 4 19.22 5.58 12.62
C GLU A 4 19.65 4.44 11.68
N ASP A 5 19.82 3.24 12.23
CA ASP A 5 20.17 1.99 11.52
C ASP A 5 18.94 1.15 11.16
N SER A 6 17.74 1.74 11.18
CA SER A 6 16.55 0.99 10.77
C SER A 6 16.62 0.62 9.29
N ILE A 7 16.11 -0.55 8.94
CA ILE A 7 16.06 -1.00 7.54
C ILE A 7 15.37 0.04 6.66
N ALA A 8 14.32 0.70 7.16
CA ALA A 8 13.61 1.77 6.45
C ALA A 8 14.53 2.92 6.03
N ARG A 9 15.55 3.25 6.83
CA ARG A 9 16.52 4.32 6.53
C ARG A 9 17.79 3.80 5.84
N HIS A 10 18.23 2.60 6.18
CA HIS A 10 19.50 2.04 5.73
C HIS A 10 19.62 2.02 4.20
N TRP A 11 18.56 1.56 3.51
CA TRP A 11 18.57 1.44 2.05
C TRP A 11 18.30 2.75 1.30
N LEU A 12 17.72 3.74 1.98
CA LEU A 12 17.54 5.09 1.44
C LEU A 12 18.85 5.91 1.52
N LYS A 13 19.77 5.53 2.41
CA LYS A 13 21.08 6.19 2.52
C LYS A 13 22.06 5.66 1.47
N ALA A 14 23.13 6.44 1.25
CA ALA A 14 24.25 6.00 0.45
C ALA A 14 24.86 4.69 1.03
N PRO A 15 25.34 3.77 0.17
CA PRO A 15 25.55 3.92 -1.27
C PRO A 15 24.33 3.56 -2.16
N TRP A 16 23.22 3.08 -1.59
CA TRP A 16 22.12 2.53 -2.40
C TRP A 16 21.16 3.60 -2.91
N ASN A 17 20.79 4.58 -2.08
CA ASN A 17 19.88 5.67 -2.43
C ASN A 17 18.59 5.19 -3.11
N MET A 18 17.90 4.21 -2.52
CA MET A 18 16.63 3.73 -3.05
C MET A 18 15.57 4.84 -3.08
N ASP A 19 14.65 4.78 -4.04
CA ASP A 19 13.63 5.81 -4.22
C ASP A 19 12.39 5.63 -3.33
N GLY A 20 12.30 4.56 -2.53
CA GLY A 20 11.11 4.31 -1.74
C GLY A 20 10.93 2.89 -1.23
N TRP A 21 9.74 2.62 -0.70
CA TRP A 21 9.35 1.34 -0.10
C TRP A 21 7.96 0.90 -0.55
N ARG A 22 7.84 -0.40 -0.84
CA ARG A 22 6.56 -1.10 -0.93
C ARG A 22 6.34 -1.88 0.36
N LEU A 23 5.30 -1.53 1.11
CA LEU A 23 4.96 -2.18 2.38
C LEU A 23 4.06 -3.39 2.13
N ASP A 24 4.56 -4.58 2.47
CA ASP A 24 3.86 -5.86 2.32
C ASP A 24 2.73 -6.02 3.34
N VAL A 25 1.55 -6.44 2.86
CA VAL A 25 0.31 -6.67 3.63
C VAL A 25 0.08 -5.62 4.73
N VAL A 26 0.25 -4.35 4.40
CA VAL A 26 0.39 -3.28 5.40
C VAL A 26 -0.87 -3.13 6.25
N HIS A 27 -2.06 -3.41 5.72
CA HIS A 27 -3.33 -3.38 6.48
C HIS A 27 -3.39 -4.36 7.65
N MET A 28 -2.54 -5.40 7.68
CA MET A 28 -2.43 -6.34 8.81
C MET A 28 -1.37 -5.93 9.83
N LEU A 29 -0.57 -4.89 9.55
CA LEU A 29 0.46 -4.41 10.46
C LEU A 29 -0.17 -3.92 11.76
N GLY A 30 0.24 -4.44 12.90
CA GLY A 30 -0.27 -3.95 14.16
C GLY A 30 0.12 -4.85 15.32
N GLU A 31 -0.44 -4.54 16.47
CA GLU A 31 -0.07 -5.18 17.72
C GLU A 31 -1.05 -6.29 18.11
N ALA A 32 -0.56 -7.24 18.92
CA ALA A 32 -1.35 -8.33 19.49
C ALA A 32 -2.06 -9.23 18.45
N GLY A 33 -1.46 -9.38 17.26
CA GLY A 33 -1.99 -10.25 16.20
C GLY A 33 -3.14 -9.64 15.39
N GLY A 34 -3.37 -8.33 15.50
CA GLY A 34 -4.34 -7.59 14.68
C GLY A 34 -3.83 -6.22 14.25
N ALA A 35 -4.65 -5.46 13.53
CA ALA A 35 -4.29 -4.14 12.98
C ALA A 35 -4.30 -2.99 14.03
N ARG A 36 -4.10 -3.31 15.32
CA ARG A 36 -4.09 -2.30 16.38
C ARG A 36 -2.89 -1.37 16.20
N ASN A 37 -3.13 -0.05 16.26
CA ASN A 37 -2.14 1.01 16.03
C ASN A 37 -1.48 0.98 14.63
N ASN A 38 -2.09 0.31 13.66
CA ASN A 38 -1.56 0.20 12.29
C ASN A 38 -1.10 1.56 11.73
N MET A 39 -2.00 2.55 11.70
CA MET A 39 -1.71 3.89 11.17
C MET A 39 -0.52 4.56 11.88
N GLN A 40 -0.33 4.34 13.19
CA GLN A 40 0.80 4.93 13.91
C GLN A 40 2.13 4.29 13.49
N HIS A 41 2.13 2.98 13.23
CA HIS A 41 3.32 2.28 12.75
C HIS A 41 3.66 2.69 11.32
N VAL A 42 2.67 2.76 10.44
CA VAL A 42 2.88 3.20 9.05
C VAL A 42 3.34 4.66 9.01
N ALA A 43 2.68 5.56 9.75
CA ALA A 43 3.08 6.97 9.83
C ALA A 43 4.52 7.12 10.30
N GLY A 44 4.91 6.38 11.33
CA GLY A 44 6.27 6.41 11.83
C GLY A 44 7.32 5.84 10.86
N ILE A 45 6.95 4.91 9.98
CA ILE A 45 7.82 4.41 8.91
C ILE A 45 7.96 5.49 7.82
N THR A 46 6.85 6.10 7.41
CA THR A 46 6.82 7.16 6.40
C THR A 46 7.62 8.38 6.85
N GLU A 47 7.45 8.82 8.10
CA GLU A 47 8.26 9.90 8.70
C GLU A 47 9.75 9.54 8.66
N ALA A 48 10.12 8.34 9.12
CA ALA A 48 11.52 7.91 9.15
C ALA A 48 12.15 7.86 7.74
N ALA A 49 11.38 7.45 6.73
CA ALA A 49 11.80 7.41 5.34
C ALA A 49 11.96 8.83 4.76
N LYS A 50 10.94 9.69 4.90
CA LYS A 50 10.96 11.07 4.41
C LYS A 50 12.00 11.96 5.10
N GLU A 51 12.29 11.73 6.38
CA GLU A 51 13.41 12.36 7.09
C GLU A 51 14.77 12.00 6.48
N THR A 52 14.90 10.80 5.92
CA THR A 52 16.15 10.32 5.31
C THR A 52 16.27 10.79 3.86
N GLN A 53 15.18 10.72 3.10
CA GLN A 53 15.07 11.15 1.71
C GLN A 53 13.65 11.70 1.48
N PRO A 54 13.48 13.02 1.36
CA PRO A 54 12.15 13.65 1.23
C PRO A 54 11.34 13.15 0.03
N GLU A 55 12.04 12.73 -1.03
CA GLU A 55 11.48 12.17 -2.27
C GLU A 55 11.16 10.66 -2.16
N ALA A 56 11.37 10.04 -0.99
CA ALA A 56 11.08 8.62 -0.81
C ALA A 56 9.58 8.34 -0.98
N TYR A 57 9.26 7.46 -1.92
CA TYR A 57 7.90 7.07 -2.24
C TYR A 57 7.46 5.86 -1.44
N ILE A 58 6.36 5.98 -0.67
CA ILE A 58 5.84 4.90 0.16
C ILE A 58 4.52 4.38 -0.42
N VAL A 59 4.50 3.11 -0.81
CA VAL A 59 3.30 2.43 -1.33
C VAL A 59 2.89 1.24 -0.47
N GLY A 60 1.65 1.27 0.05
CA GLY A 60 1.10 0.22 0.89
C GLY A 60 0.34 -0.87 0.13
N GLU A 61 0.51 -2.13 0.50
CA GLU A 61 -0.37 -3.21 0.03
C GLU A 61 -1.66 -3.32 0.87
N HIS A 62 -2.76 -2.90 0.25
CA HIS A 62 -4.11 -3.01 0.81
C HIS A 62 -4.96 -3.91 -0.08
N PHE A 63 -5.41 -5.06 0.44
CA PHE A 63 -6.42 -5.88 -0.26
C PHE A 63 -7.82 -5.26 -0.20
N GLY A 64 -8.05 -4.41 0.81
CA GLY A 64 -9.29 -3.68 1.02
C GLY A 64 -9.23 -2.24 0.54
N ASP A 65 -10.14 -1.44 1.09
CA ASP A 65 -10.20 -0.01 0.84
C ASP A 65 -9.07 0.73 1.56
N ALA A 66 -8.15 1.32 0.80
CA ALA A 66 -6.99 2.04 1.32
C ALA A 66 -7.26 3.52 1.67
N ARG A 67 -8.50 4.02 1.49
CA ARG A 67 -8.83 5.45 1.65
C ARG A 67 -8.38 6.01 3.00
N GLN A 68 -8.47 5.22 4.07
CA GLN A 68 -8.12 5.67 5.42
C GLN A 68 -6.63 6.03 5.57
N TRP A 69 -5.73 5.34 4.84
CA TRP A 69 -4.29 5.59 4.88
C TRP A 69 -3.88 6.76 3.98
N LEU A 70 -4.48 6.83 2.79
CA LEU A 70 -4.25 7.91 1.84
C LEU A 70 -4.76 9.26 2.36
N GLN A 71 -5.92 9.29 3.04
CA GLN A 71 -6.49 10.52 3.59
C GLN A 71 -5.76 11.04 4.84
N ALA A 72 -5.02 10.16 5.52
CA ALA A 72 -4.25 10.52 6.70
C ALA A 72 -2.83 11.01 6.39
N ASP A 73 -2.48 11.10 5.09
CA ASP A 73 -1.12 11.44 4.61
C ASP A 73 -0.04 10.48 5.14
N VAL A 74 -0.46 9.24 5.41
CA VAL A 74 0.37 8.19 6.00
C VAL A 74 1.10 7.39 4.92
N GLU A 75 0.56 7.35 3.69
CA GLU A 75 1.15 6.70 2.53
C GLU A 75 0.98 7.59 1.30
N ASP A 76 1.97 7.61 0.40
CA ASP A 76 1.87 8.37 -0.85
C ASP A 76 0.95 7.68 -1.85
N ALA A 77 0.86 6.35 -1.78
CA ALA A 77 -0.03 5.54 -2.61
C ALA A 77 -0.38 4.18 -1.99
N ALA A 78 -1.37 3.52 -2.58
CA ALA A 78 -1.76 2.16 -2.23
C ALA A 78 -1.86 1.29 -3.50
N MET A 79 -1.55 0.00 -3.38
CA MET A 79 -1.76 -0.97 -4.45
C MET A 79 -3.25 -1.09 -4.77
N ASN A 80 -3.64 -0.65 -5.97
CA ASN A 80 -5.05 -0.46 -6.32
C ASN A 80 -5.72 -1.74 -6.84
N TYR A 81 -5.82 -2.78 -5.99
CA TYR A 81 -6.51 -4.01 -6.36
C TYR A 81 -8.01 -3.78 -6.59
N ARG A 82 -8.65 -3.05 -5.66
CA ARG A 82 -10.08 -2.76 -5.76
C ARG A 82 -10.40 -1.81 -6.91
N GLY A 83 -9.78 -0.65 -7.01
CA GLY A 83 -10.16 0.36 -8.01
C GLY A 83 -9.60 0.13 -9.42
N PHE A 84 -8.75 -0.89 -9.63
CA PHE A 84 -8.21 -1.18 -10.96
C PHE A 84 -8.26 -2.68 -11.29
N THR A 85 -7.52 -3.53 -10.55
CA THR A 85 -7.33 -4.93 -10.95
C THR A 85 -8.63 -5.72 -11.00
N PHE A 86 -9.45 -5.67 -9.96
CA PHE A 86 -10.70 -6.43 -9.87
C PHE A 86 -11.74 -6.05 -10.94
N PRO A 87 -12.10 -4.77 -11.13
CA PRO A 87 -13.08 -4.41 -12.16
C PRO A 87 -12.56 -4.66 -13.58
N LEU A 88 -11.27 -4.43 -13.86
CA LEU A 88 -10.74 -4.69 -15.20
C LEU A 88 -10.71 -6.19 -15.53
N TRP A 89 -10.33 -7.06 -14.60
CA TRP A 89 -10.35 -8.50 -14.83
C TRP A 89 -11.78 -9.03 -14.98
N GLY A 90 -12.71 -8.57 -14.14
CA GLY A 90 -14.12 -8.93 -14.26
C GLY A 90 -14.71 -8.53 -15.63
N PHE A 91 -14.33 -7.38 -16.17
CA PHE A 91 -14.86 -6.87 -17.44
C PHE A 91 -14.15 -7.44 -18.68
N LEU A 92 -12.81 -7.50 -18.68
CA LEU A 92 -12.03 -7.89 -19.86
C LEU A 92 -11.69 -9.38 -19.90
N ALA A 93 -11.38 -9.97 -18.74
CA ALA A 93 -10.99 -11.37 -18.62
C ALA A 93 -12.16 -12.29 -18.25
N ASN A 94 -13.29 -11.73 -17.79
CA ASN A 94 -14.44 -12.46 -17.28
C ASN A 94 -14.10 -13.43 -16.12
N THR A 95 -13.08 -13.08 -15.33
CA THR A 95 -12.67 -13.86 -14.16
C THR A 95 -12.28 -12.94 -13.00
N ASP A 96 -12.34 -13.45 -11.77
CA ASP A 96 -11.69 -12.80 -10.63
C ASP A 96 -10.23 -13.28 -10.46
N ILE A 97 -9.61 -12.90 -9.35
CA ILE A 97 -8.21 -13.27 -9.04
C ILE A 97 -8.01 -14.77 -8.74
N SER A 98 -9.09 -15.47 -8.38
CA SER A 98 -9.12 -16.90 -8.10
C SER A 98 -9.46 -17.72 -9.35
N TYR A 99 -9.63 -17.05 -10.50
CA TYR A 99 -10.13 -17.61 -11.76
C TYR A 99 -11.61 -18.03 -11.71
N ASP A 100 -12.37 -17.57 -10.73
CA ASP A 100 -13.81 -17.78 -10.71
C ASP A 100 -14.47 -16.92 -11.79
N PRO A 101 -15.43 -17.45 -12.55
CA PRO A 101 -16.12 -16.69 -13.59
C PRO A 101 -16.78 -15.43 -13.04
N GLN A 102 -16.48 -14.29 -13.65
CA GLN A 102 -17.11 -13.00 -13.41
C GLN A 102 -17.72 -12.47 -14.70
N GLN A 103 -18.90 -11.90 -14.61
CA GLN A 103 -19.60 -11.31 -15.76
C GLN A 103 -20.10 -9.94 -15.32
N ILE A 104 -19.23 -8.93 -15.41
CA ILE A 104 -19.61 -7.55 -15.16
C ILE A 104 -19.62 -6.78 -16.47
N ASP A 105 -20.61 -5.89 -16.63
CA ASP A 105 -20.68 -5.01 -17.79
C ASP A 105 -19.79 -3.77 -17.61
N ALA A 106 -19.62 -3.00 -18.70
CA ALA A 106 -18.80 -1.79 -18.68
C ALA A 106 -19.32 -0.75 -17.66
N GLN A 107 -20.64 -0.69 -17.46
CA GLN A 107 -21.26 0.23 -16.50
C GLN A 107 -20.89 -0.13 -15.06
N THR A 108 -20.93 -1.41 -14.71
CA THR A 108 -20.52 -1.94 -13.40
C THR A 108 -19.02 -1.76 -13.18
N CYS A 109 -18.19 -1.99 -14.20
CA CYS A 109 -16.76 -1.74 -14.13
C CYS A 109 -16.44 -0.25 -13.87
N MET A 110 -17.18 0.67 -14.49
CA MET A 110 -16.97 2.11 -14.30
C MET A 110 -17.45 2.63 -12.94
N ALA A 111 -18.46 1.99 -12.33
CA ALA A 111 -19.08 2.42 -11.07
C ALA A 111 -18.48 1.78 -9.81
N TRP A 112 -17.37 1.03 -9.96
CA TRP A 112 -16.79 0.16 -8.94
C TRP A 112 -16.25 0.89 -7.69
#